data_AF-A0A965PD18-F1
#
_entry.id   AF-A0A965PD18-F1
#
_cell.length_a   1.000
_cell.length_b   1.000
_cell.length_c   1.000
_cell.angle_alpha   90.00
_cell.angle_beta   90.00
_cell.angle_gamma   90.00
#
_symmetry.space_group_name_H-M   'P 1'
#
loop_
_entity.id
_entity.type
_entity.pdbx_description
1 polymer ?
#
loop_
_entity_poly.entity_id
_entity_poly.type
_entity_poly.pdbx_seq_one_letter_code
_entity_poly.pdbx_strand_id
1 'polypeptide(L)'
;MALPATISVKINLSGGASFGNPFILGTSQLGFAELASSIPVIVDVSTSTLAISTRRGRNILQDNYESGTATIKIVDPNGDWNPQNTASPYYGLLQPLRKIQASAIYGGVTYGLFGGYIT
;
A
#
# COMPACT_ATOMS: atom_id res chain seq x y z
N MET A 1 -0.99 25.36 5.96
CA MET A 1 -1.28 24.66 7.22
C MET A 1 -0.75 23.24 7.08
N ALA A 2 0.20 22.82 7.91
CA ALA A 2 0.73 21.45 7.86
C ALA A 2 -0.30 20.48 8.46
N LEU A 3 -0.47 19.32 7.83
CA LEU A 3 -1.31 18.26 8.39
C LEU A 3 -0.67 17.74 9.69
N PRO A 4 -1.44 17.50 10.76
CA PRO A 4 -0.91 17.03 12.03
C PRO A 4 -0.34 15.61 11.95
N ALA A 5 -0.80 14.82 10.97
CA ALA A 5 -0.31 13.47 10.71
C ALA A 5 0.41 13.41 9.35
N THR A 6 1.51 12.65 9.30
CA THR A 6 2.21 12.33 8.06
C THR A 6 1.61 11.07 7.47
N ILE A 7 1.20 11.13 6.20
CA ILE A 7 0.60 10.00 5.51
C ILE A 7 1.70 9.14 4.89
N SER A 8 1.59 7.81 5.05
CA SER A 8 2.42 6.82 4.39
C SER A 8 1.55 5.88 3.55
N VAL A 9 1.70 5.92 2.23
CA VAL A 9 1.03 5.02 1.29
C VAL A 9 2.08 4.20 0.55
N LYS A 10 1.96 2.88 0.64
CA LYS A 10 2.89 1.94 0.02
C LYS A 10 2.14 0.94 -0.83
N ILE A 11 2.65 0.71 -2.03
CA ILE A 11 2.15 -0.29 -2.97
C ILE A 11 3.22 -1.37 -3.07
N ASN A 12 2.84 -2.62 -2.81
CA ASN A 12 3.72 -3.75 -3.01
C ASN A 12 3.40 -4.41 -4.36
N LEU A 13 4.34 -4.28 -5.29
CA LEU A 13 4.28 -4.84 -6.63
C LEU A 13 4.75 -6.30 -6.69
N SER A 14 5.18 -6.88 -5.55
CA SER A 14 5.50 -8.30 -5.47
C SER A 14 4.23 -9.17 -5.52
N GLY A 15 4.40 -10.43 -5.89
CA GLY A 15 3.36 -11.45 -5.67
C GLY A 15 3.27 -11.87 -4.20
N GLY A 16 2.33 -12.78 -3.92
CA GLY A 16 2.19 -13.46 -2.63
C GLY A 16 1.22 -12.80 -1.64
N ALA A 17 0.62 -13.62 -0.78
CA ALA A 17 -0.47 -13.24 0.13
C ALA A 17 -0.03 -12.50 1.41
N SER A 18 1.27 -12.48 1.72
CA SER A 18 1.74 -11.83 2.96
C SER A 18 1.87 -10.31 2.81
N PHE A 19 1.47 -9.60 3.87
CA PHE A 19 1.69 -8.15 4.06
C PHE A 19 2.91 -7.85 4.93
N GLY A 20 3.62 -8.88 5.39
CA GLY A 20 4.83 -8.73 6.19
C GLY A 20 6.00 -8.17 5.37
N ASN A 21 6.95 -7.59 6.08
CA ASN A 21 8.24 -7.26 5.49
C ASN A 21 9.13 -8.49 5.62
N PRO A 22 9.74 -8.96 4.52
CA PRO A 22 10.61 -10.11 4.56
C PRO A 22 11.95 -9.77 5.18
N PHE A 23 12.57 -10.79 5.77
CA PHE A 23 13.84 -10.69 6.42
C PHE A 23 14.96 -10.50 5.39
N ILE A 24 15.64 -9.36 5.48
CA ILE A 24 16.78 -9.01 4.65
C ILE A 24 18.04 -9.02 5.52
N LEU A 25 19.03 -9.79 5.10
CA LEU A 25 20.32 -9.87 5.79
C LEU A 25 21.00 -8.49 5.83
N GLY A 26 21.50 -8.11 7.01
CA GLY A 26 22.19 -6.84 7.25
C GLY A 26 21.27 -5.67 7.61
N THR A 27 19.95 -5.80 7.49
CA THR A 27 19.00 -4.72 7.84
C THR A 27 17.85 -5.15 8.74
N SER A 28 17.40 -6.40 8.66
CA SER A 28 16.26 -6.90 9.43
C SER A 28 16.68 -7.52 10.77
N GLN A 29 15.78 -7.44 11.76
CA GLN A 29 15.96 -8.07 13.07
C GLN A 29 15.23 -9.42 13.14
N LEU A 30 15.88 -10.43 13.72
CA LEU A 30 15.27 -11.75 13.96
C LEU A 30 14.06 -11.62 14.90
N GLY A 31 13.00 -12.38 14.61
CA GLY A 31 11.75 -12.37 15.38
C GLY A 31 10.73 -11.31 14.95
N PHE A 32 11.06 -10.42 14.01
CA PHE A 32 10.16 -9.36 13.53
C PHE A 32 9.78 -9.47 12.06
N ALA A 33 10.71 -9.95 11.21
CA ALA A 33 10.49 -10.09 9.77
C ALA A 33 10.23 -11.55 9.37
N GLU A 34 9.48 -11.74 8.29
CA GLU A 34 9.12 -13.07 7.80
C GLU A 34 10.18 -13.64 6.84
N LEU A 35 10.37 -14.96 6.83
CA LEU A 35 11.20 -15.59 5.80
C LEU A 35 10.39 -15.68 4.51
N ALA A 36 10.88 -15.04 3.45
CA ALA A 36 10.23 -15.04 2.15
C ALA A 36 11.10 -15.64 1.05
N SER A 37 10.45 -16.05 -0.04
CA SER A 37 11.08 -16.64 -1.22
C SER A 37 11.62 -15.61 -2.22
N SER A 38 11.35 -14.32 -2.02
CA SER A 38 11.84 -13.24 -2.88
C SER A 38 11.89 -11.90 -2.14
N ILE A 39 12.73 -10.99 -2.65
CA ILE A 39 12.80 -9.60 -2.17
C ILE A 39 11.57 -8.85 -2.73
N PRO A 40 10.82 -8.11 -1.90
CA PRO A 40 9.58 -7.47 -2.31
C PRO A 40 9.90 -6.14 -2.98
N VAL A 41 9.10 -5.79 -3.97
CA VAL A 41 9.18 -4.49 -4.66
C VAL A 41 8.12 -3.60 -4.05
N ILE A 42 8.50 -2.84 -3.03
CA ILE A 42 7.62 -1.90 -2.33
C ILE A 42 7.92 -0.49 -2.83
N VAL A 43 6.90 0.15 -3.38
CA VAL A 43 6.96 1.52 -3.87
C VAL A 43 6.23 2.42 -2.88
N ASP A 44 6.93 3.45 -2.41
CA ASP A 44 6.35 4.49 -1.58
C ASP A 44 5.76 5.59 -2.48
N VAL A 45 4.45 5.81 -2.38
CA VAL A 45 3.69 6.79 -3.18
C VAL A 45 3.14 7.92 -2.32
N SER A 46 3.65 8.06 -1.09
CA SER A 46 3.15 9.04 -0.10
C SER A 46 3.19 10.47 -0.61
N THR A 47 4.28 10.86 -1.29
CA THR A 47 4.45 12.22 -1.84
C THR A 47 3.55 12.49 -3.05
N SER A 48 3.19 11.45 -3.79
CA SER A 48 2.34 11.54 -4.98
C SER A 48 0.85 11.34 -4.67
N THR A 49 0.49 11.07 -3.43
CA THR A 49 -0.91 10.84 -3.03
C THR A 49 -1.61 12.16 -2.76
N LEU A 50 -2.70 12.41 -3.48
CA LEU A 50 -3.53 13.62 -3.32
C LEU A 50 -4.67 13.44 -2.32
N ALA A 51 -5.30 12.26 -2.33
CA ALA A 51 -6.47 12.00 -1.52
C ALA A 51 -6.58 10.52 -1.15
N ILE A 52 -7.07 10.28 0.06
CA ILE A 52 -7.37 8.96 0.59
C ILE A 52 -8.78 9.02 1.18
N SER A 53 -9.66 8.14 0.71
CA SER A 53 -10.98 7.93 1.27
C SER A 53 -11.12 6.45 1.62
N THR A 54 -11.54 6.14 2.84
CA THR A 54 -11.72 4.76 3.32
C THR A 54 -13.13 4.58 3.87
N ARG A 55 -13.78 3.49 3.50
CA ARG A 55 -15.10 3.10 3.99
C ARG A 55 -15.05 1.71 4.61
N ARG A 56 -15.48 1.58 5.85
CA ARG A 56 -15.66 0.28 6.50
C ARG A 56 -16.95 -0.37 6.00
N GLY A 57 -16.91 -1.68 5.72
CA GLY A 57 -18.04 -2.41 5.15
C GLY A 57 -19.07 -2.87 6.18
N ARG A 58 -19.61 -1.99 7.02
CA ARG A 58 -20.74 -2.36 7.89
C ARG A 58 -22.05 -1.88 7.28
N ASN A 59 -22.93 -2.81 6.89
CA ASN A 59 -24.29 -2.50 6.47
C ASN A 59 -25.25 -2.72 7.65
N ILE A 60 -25.66 -1.63 8.30
CA ILE A 60 -26.50 -1.67 9.52
C ILE A 60 -27.90 -2.22 9.22
N LEU A 61 -28.45 -1.96 8.03
CA LEU A 61 -29.81 -2.35 7.67
C LEU A 61 -29.95 -3.85 7.40
N GLN A 62 -28.89 -4.49 6.89
CA GLN A 62 -28.84 -5.93 6.61
C GLN A 62 -28.11 -6.71 7.71
N ASP A 63 -27.60 -6.03 8.74
CA ASP A 63 -26.68 -6.53 9.76
C ASP A 63 -25.54 -7.41 9.20
N ASN A 64 -25.07 -7.06 8.00
CA ASN A 64 -24.03 -7.77 7.28
C ASN A 64 -22.72 -6.99 7.27
N TYR A 65 -21.63 -7.74 7.32
CA TYR A 65 -20.27 -7.22 7.18
C TYR A 65 -19.76 -7.53 5.76
N GLU A 66 -19.62 -6.47 4.96
CA GLU A 66 -19.02 -6.47 3.63
C GLU A 66 -17.52 -6.10 3.71
N SER A 67 -16.80 -6.26 2.60
CA SER A 67 -15.43 -5.79 2.50
C SER A 67 -15.36 -4.26 2.62
N GLY A 68 -14.40 -3.77 3.40
CA GLY A 68 -14.06 -2.36 3.40
C GLY A 68 -13.43 -1.96 2.07
N THR A 69 -13.70 -0.73 1.62
CA THR A 69 -13.14 -0.20 0.38
C THR A 69 -12.33 1.06 0.66
N ALA A 70 -11.34 1.32 -0.19
CA ALA A 70 -10.58 2.55 -0.17
C ALA A 70 -10.37 3.08 -1.58
N THR A 71 -10.43 4.41 -1.72
CA THR A 71 -10.09 5.12 -2.95
C THR A 71 -8.91 6.02 -2.66
N ILE A 72 -7.79 5.74 -3.34
CA ILE A 72 -6.54 6.50 -3.21
C ILE A 72 -6.25 7.13 -4.56
N LYS A 73 -6.10 8.45 -4.59
CA LYS A 73 -5.79 9.21 -5.80
C LYS A 73 -4.31 9.57 -5.81
N ILE A 74 -3.59 9.08 -6.82
CA ILE A 74 -2.15 9.29 -7.00
C ILE A 74 -1.93 10.11 -8.27
N VAL A 75 -0.98 11.04 -8.25
CA VAL A 75 -0.51 11.73 -9.47
C VAL A 75 0.62 10.95 -10.12
N ASP A 76 0.54 10.83 -11.44
CA ASP A 76 1.54 10.16 -12.27
C ASP A 76 1.96 11.08 -13.44
N PRO A 77 2.82 12.08 -13.19
CA PRO A 77 3.23 13.01 -14.25
C PRO A 77 4.13 12.38 -15.31
N ASN A 78 4.84 11.29 -14.97
CA ASN A 78 5.80 10.64 -15.85
C ASN A 78 5.21 9.44 -16.61
N GLY A 79 3.99 9.01 -16.27
CA GLY A 79 3.37 7.81 -16.85
C GLY A 79 4.02 6.51 -16.35
N ASP A 80 4.58 6.52 -15.14
CA ASP A 80 5.22 5.36 -14.54
C ASP A 80 4.19 4.27 -14.21
N TRP A 81 2.95 4.64 -13.91
CA TRP A 81 1.86 3.72 -13.56
C TRP A 81 1.07 3.24 -14.79
N ASN A 82 1.59 3.46 -16.00
CA ASN A 82 1.03 2.93 -17.23
C ASN A 82 1.66 1.56 -17.58
N PRO A 83 0.89 0.44 -17.58
CA PRO A 83 1.42 -0.88 -17.93
C PRO A 83 1.98 -1.00 -19.35
N GLN A 84 1.59 -0.10 -20.25
CA GLN A 84 2.06 -0.08 -21.64
C GLN A 84 3.36 0.71 -21.83
N ASN A 85 3.80 1.46 -20.82
CA ASN A 85 5.04 2.24 -20.88
C ASN A 85 6.24 1.33 -20.61
N THR A 86 6.94 0.90 -21.66
CA THR A 86 8.14 0.04 -21.56
C THR A 86 9.33 0.72 -20.88
N ALA A 87 9.35 2.06 -20.85
CA ALA A 87 10.38 2.83 -20.17
C ALA A 87 10.08 3.04 -18.67
N SER A 88 8.89 2.65 -18.20
CA SER A 88 8.52 2.75 -16.79
C SER A 88 9.38 1.82 -15.92
N PRO A 89 9.82 2.28 -14.74
CA PRO A 89 10.43 1.42 -13.72
C PRO A 89 9.53 0.26 -13.26
N TYR A 90 8.21 0.36 -13.46
CA TYR A 90 7.22 -0.63 -13.04
C TYR A 90 6.72 -1.52 -14.19
N TYR A 91 7.32 -1.41 -15.38
CA TYR A 91 6.94 -2.22 -16.53
C TYR A 91 7.00 -3.72 -16.21
N GLY A 92 5.93 -4.45 -16.57
CA GLY A 92 5.77 -5.88 -16.26
C GLY A 92 5.37 -6.20 -14.81
N LEU A 93 5.40 -5.23 -13.89
CA LEU A 93 5.05 -5.41 -12.47
C LEU A 93 3.63 -4.94 -12.14
N LEU A 94 3.05 -4.06 -12.96
CA LEU A 94 1.68 -3.57 -12.81
C LEU A 94 0.68 -4.67 -13.21
N GLN A 95 0.20 -5.42 -12.22
CA GLN A 95 -0.80 -6.47 -12.38
C GLN A 95 -2.01 -6.19 -11.46
N PRO A 96 -3.19 -6.77 -11.72
CA PRO A 96 -4.30 -6.69 -10.77
C PRO A 96 -3.94 -7.32 -9.41
N LEU A 97 -4.69 -6.95 -8.36
CA LEU A 97 -4.54 -7.51 -7.01
C LEU A 97 -3.15 -7.28 -6.39
N ARG A 98 -2.50 -6.15 -6.73
CA ARG A 98 -1.34 -5.68 -5.95
C ARG A 98 -1.79 -5.20 -4.58
N LYS A 99 -0.93 -5.43 -3.59
CA LYS A 99 -1.21 -5.03 -2.20
C LYS A 99 -0.99 -3.54 -2.05
N ILE A 100 -1.88 -2.89 -1.32
CA ILE A 100 -1.76 -1.48 -0.97
C ILE A 100 -2.01 -1.31 0.53
N GLN A 101 -1.18 -0.46 1.15
CA GLN A 101 -1.29 -0.11 2.56
C GLN A 101 -1.26 1.40 2.71
N ALA A 102 -2.20 1.94 3.47
CA ALA A 102 -2.25 3.34 3.86
C ALA A 102 -2.20 3.44 5.39
N SER A 103 -1.34 4.34 5.88
CA SER A 103 -1.13 4.58 7.30
C SER A 103 -0.92 6.06 7.57
N ALA A 104 -1.19 6.49 8.81
CA ALA A 104 -0.94 7.83 9.29
C ALA A 104 0.00 7.77 10.49
N ILE A 105 1.05 8.58 10.48
CA ILE A 105 2.00 8.72 11.57
C ILE A 105 1.64 10.00 12.32
N TYR A 106 1.28 9.85 13.59
CA TYR A 106 0.93 10.96 14.48
C TYR A 106 1.63 10.79 15.83
N GLY A 107 2.36 11.82 16.27
CA GLY A 107 3.08 11.78 17.55
C GLY A 107 4.09 10.63 17.68
N GLY A 108 4.68 10.17 16.55
CA GLY A 108 5.61 9.03 16.53
C GLY A 108 4.94 7.65 16.54
N VAL A 109 3.61 7.57 16.55
CA VAL A 109 2.85 6.32 16.49
C VAL A 109 2.25 6.14 15.10
N THR A 110 2.39 4.93 14.54
CA THR A 110 1.83 4.56 13.24
C THR A 110 0.45 3.95 13.41
N TYR A 111 -0.55 4.56 12.77
CA TYR A 111 -1.93 4.09 12.72
C TYR A 111 -2.26 3.55 11.34
N GLY A 112 -2.71 2.29 11.26
CA GLY A 112 -3.19 1.70 10.01
C GLY A 112 -4.55 2.26 9.60
N LEU A 113 -4.64 2.83 8.41
CA LEU A 113 -5.90 3.34 7.85
C LEU A 113 -6.58 2.29 6.97
N PHE A 114 -5.80 1.63 6.11
CA PHE A 114 -6.30 0.61 5.19
C PHE A 114 -5.19 -0.37 4.79
N GLY A 115 -5.56 -1.62 4.59
CA GLY A 115 -4.72 -2.64 3.97
C GLY A 115 -5.60 -3.54 3.10
N GLY A 116 -5.23 -3.72 1.85
CA GLY A 116 -6.03 -4.50 0.91
C GLY A 116 -5.35 -4.69 -0.43
N TYR A 117 -6.16 -4.99 -1.44
CA TYR A 117 -5.72 -5.26 -2.81
C TYR A 117 -6.32 -4.22 -3.78
N ILE A 118 -5.53 -3.81 -4.75
CA ILE A 118 -5.94 -2.89 -5.82
C ILE A 118 -6.80 -3.67 -6.82
N THR A 119 -7.97 -3.10 -7.12
CA THR A 119 -8.96 -3.60 -8.09
C THR A 119 -9.11 -2.64 -9.24
#